data_AF-A0A536B1J6-F1
#
_entry.id   AF-A0A536B1J6-F1
#
_cell.length_a   1.000
_cell.length_b   1.000
_cell.length_c   1.000
_cell.angle_alpha   90.00
_cell.angle_beta   90.00
_cell.angle_gamma   90.00
#
_symmetry.space_group_name_H-M   'P 1'
#
loop_
_entity.id
_entity.type
_entity.pdbx_description
1 polymer ?
#
loop_
_entity_poly.entity_id
_entity_poly.type
_entity_poly.pdbx_seq_one_letter_code
_entity_poly.pdbx_strand_id
1 'polypeptide(L)'
;MLAATDPGIPAGTRTRLIVEPARPVSLSVLPLEDPARAQEVSLESGIPEAVLRRNDAVVRQTHRRAGIVVLDVPEDRQATLRRELEAAGFVARPPKPVYALLNESVPLLAVQPVWRSGVEGGGIRVGIVDTGADRHPDFSERIVSYRDFTETGTVDDVGHGTHVAGIVAGAGPVYRGVAPRASLVIAKALSLHGGTEDTVLAALSWLSRQKVDVINLSLGGPGDPRDPLSREVDALTGGGILVCVAAGNSGPAAGTIGSPGCAAGAITVGAIDKRRRVTDYSSRGPVSGLRAHKPDIVAVGGGTTPTAACHYGVGVASARAQALDADRCTVASRYVRMSGTSMATPHVAGVCALLLEASRSMSRPESRVARARAVRRALIQSADDLGLAPDVAGAGVVDAAKALTALGSTRSAAVPTMSSSSPAMARRGTEPK
;
A
#
# COMPACT_ATOMS: atom_id res chain seq x y z
N MET A 1 -11.04 32.10 23.66
CA MET A 1 -10.70 31.12 24.70
C MET A 1 -11.85 30.16 24.84
N LEU A 2 -11.74 28.96 24.25
CA LEU A 2 -12.70 27.88 24.45
C LEU A 2 -11.98 26.80 25.25
N ALA A 3 -12.40 26.63 26.50
CA ALA A 3 -11.92 25.61 27.41
C ALA A 3 -12.24 24.23 26.83
N ALA A 4 -11.22 23.39 26.69
CA ALA A 4 -11.38 21.98 26.38
C ALA A 4 -12.01 21.30 27.61
N THR A 5 -13.30 20.99 27.54
CA THR A 5 -13.92 20.02 28.42
C THR A 5 -13.40 18.64 28.01
N ASP A 6 -12.57 18.04 28.86
CA ASP A 6 -12.13 16.65 28.79
C ASP A 6 -13.37 15.74 28.83
N PRO A 7 -13.70 15.00 27.76
CA PRO A 7 -14.81 14.07 27.79
C PRO A 7 -14.40 12.89 28.68
N GLY A 8 -14.81 12.92 29.95
CA GLY A 8 -14.50 11.91 30.94
C GLY A 8 -14.68 10.48 30.42
N ILE A 9 -13.68 9.65 30.70
CA ILE A 9 -13.59 8.24 30.29
C ILE A 9 -14.82 7.46 30.83
N PRO A 10 -15.47 6.61 30.02
CA PRO A 10 -16.60 5.79 30.47
C PRO A 10 -16.25 4.91 31.67
N ALA A 11 -17.13 4.87 32.67
CA ALA A 11 -16.99 3.99 33.82
C ALA A 11 -16.93 2.51 33.38
N GLY A 12 -15.93 1.77 33.85
CA GLY A 12 -15.74 0.35 33.56
C GLY A 12 -14.70 0.01 32.49
N THR A 13 -14.01 1.02 31.93
CA THR A 13 -12.92 0.78 30.97
C THR A 13 -11.75 0.04 31.65
N ARG A 14 -11.39 -1.13 31.11
CA ARG A 14 -10.23 -1.91 31.55
C ARG A 14 -9.10 -1.72 30.55
N THR A 15 -7.90 -1.55 31.09
CA THR A 15 -6.64 -1.41 30.38
C THR A 15 -5.73 -2.60 30.69
N ARG A 16 -4.52 -2.61 30.12
CA ARG A 16 -3.58 -3.72 30.28
C ARG A 16 -2.28 -3.28 30.94
N LEU A 17 -1.69 -4.18 31.71
CA LEU A 17 -0.36 -4.01 32.29
C LEU A 17 0.48 -5.26 32.01
N ILE A 18 1.71 -5.09 31.52
CA ILE A 18 2.69 -6.16 31.36
C ILE A 18 3.61 -6.13 32.57
N VAL A 19 3.73 -7.26 33.25
CA VAL A 19 4.58 -7.45 34.43
C VAL A 19 5.67 -8.45 34.09
N GLU A 20 6.92 -8.09 34.39
CA GLU A 20 8.10 -8.93 34.25
C GLU A 20 8.50 -9.41 35.66
N PRO A 21 8.07 -10.62 36.08
CA PRO A 21 8.41 -11.17 37.39
C PRO A 21 9.88 -11.55 37.52
N ALA A 22 10.42 -11.40 38.74
CA ALA A 22 11.78 -11.82 39.07
C ALA A 22 11.95 -13.35 39.05
N ARG A 23 10.86 -14.12 39.23
CA ARG A 23 10.87 -15.59 39.10
C ARG A 23 10.39 -15.99 37.70
N PRO A 24 10.97 -17.06 37.11
CA PRO A 24 10.56 -17.54 35.80
C PRO A 24 9.07 -17.88 35.74
N VAL A 25 8.41 -17.47 34.66
CA VAL A 25 7.04 -17.87 34.33
C VAL A 25 7.06 -19.32 33.85
N SER A 26 6.40 -20.24 34.55
CA SER A 26 6.52 -21.70 34.32
C SER A 26 5.82 -22.18 33.02
N LEU A 27 4.74 -21.52 32.62
CA LEU A 27 3.88 -21.93 31.50
C LEU A 27 3.32 -20.72 30.75
N SER A 28 3.13 -20.86 29.43
CA SER A 28 2.32 -19.92 28.65
C SER A 28 0.86 -20.35 28.66
N VAL A 29 -0.04 -19.47 29.11
CA VAL A 29 -1.50 -19.66 29.07
C VAL A 29 -2.08 -18.47 28.31
N LEU A 30 -2.75 -18.72 27.19
CA LEU A 30 -3.31 -17.66 26.35
C LEU A 30 -4.63 -17.11 26.93
N PRO A 31 -5.11 -15.95 26.47
CA PRO A 31 -6.35 -15.37 26.96
C PRO A 31 -7.52 -16.32 26.74
N LEU A 32 -8.36 -16.47 27.78
CA LEU A 32 -9.60 -17.27 27.77
C LEU A 32 -9.39 -18.80 27.67
N GLU A 33 -8.15 -19.30 27.66
CA GLU A 33 -7.89 -20.75 27.67
C GLU A 33 -8.18 -21.36 29.05
N ASP A 34 -7.43 -20.92 30.07
CA ASP A 34 -7.57 -21.40 31.44
C ASP A 34 -7.21 -20.29 32.44
N PRO A 35 -8.18 -19.47 32.85
CA PRO A 35 -7.95 -18.34 33.76
C PRO A 35 -7.41 -18.77 35.13
N ALA A 36 -7.83 -19.94 35.63
CA ALA A 36 -7.36 -20.47 36.91
C ALA A 36 -5.88 -20.85 36.81
N ARG A 37 -5.49 -21.53 35.73
CA ARG A 37 -4.09 -21.87 35.49
C ARG A 37 -3.21 -20.64 35.25
N ALA A 38 -3.70 -19.64 34.52
CA ALA A 38 -2.98 -18.38 34.34
C ALA A 38 -2.75 -17.65 35.67
N GLN A 39 -3.75 -17.66 36.56
CA GLN A 39 -3.65 -17.11 37.91
C GLN A 39 -2.60 -17.86 38.75
N GLU A 40 -2.61 -19.20 38.75
CA GLU A 40 -1.61 -20.01 39.46
C GLU A 40 -0.19 -19.68 39.00
N VAL A 41 0.04 -19.66 37.69
CA VAL A 41 1.35 -19.35 37.10
C VAL A 41 1.81 -17.93 37.46
N SER A 42 0.88 -16.97 37.56
CA SER A 42 1.18 -15.62 38.04
C SER A 42 1.65 -15.61 39.49
N LEU A 43 1.00 -16.38 40.37
CA LEU A 43 1.38 -16.47 41.80
C LEU A 43 2.71 -17.21 41.98
N GLU A 44 2.95 -18.30 41.24
CA GLU A 44 4.23 -19.02 41.19
C GLU A 44 5.39 -18.08 40.82
N SER A 45 5.13 -17.14 39.90
CA SER A 45 6.10 -16.11 39.48
C SER A 45 6.37 -15.02 40.53
N GLY A 46 5.67 -15.07 41.67
CA GLY A 46 5.89 -14.20 42.83
C GLY A 46 5.03 -12.94 42.87
N ILE A 47 4.14 -12.71 41.89
CA ILE A 47 3.25 -11.56 41.87
C ILE A 47 2.26 -11.67 43.05
N PRO A 48 2.21 -10.69 43.99
CA PRO A 48 1.41 -10.84 45.21
C PRO A 48 -0.10 -10.79 44.93
N GLU A 49 -0.83 -11.84 45.33
CA GLU A 49 -2.28 -11.90 45.15
C GLU A 49 -3.02 -10.72 45.80
N ALA A 50 -2.54 -10.28 46.97
CA ALA A 50 -3.11 -9.15 47.69
C ALA A 50 -3.02 -7.83 46.89
N VAL A 51 -1.94 -7.64 46.11
CA VAL A 51 -1.76 -6.46 45.24
C VAL A 51 -2.76 -6.51 44.07
N LEU A 52 -2.96 -7.69 43.48
CA LEU A 52 -3.92 -7.88 42.38
C LEU A 52 -5.35 -7.61 42.84
N ARG A 53 -5.77 -8.23 43.95
CA ARG A 53 -7.12 -8.07 44.51
C ARG A 53 -7.45 -6.62 44.90
N ARG A 54 -6.51 -5.90 45.54
CA ARG A 54 -6.71 -4.49 45.93
C ARG A 54 -6.94 -3.55 44.76
N ASN A 55 -6.37 -3.87 43.60
CA ASN A 55 -6.46 -3.05 42.40
C ASN A 55 -7.46 -3.59 41.38
N ASP A 56 -8.28 -4.58 41.76
CA ASP A 56 -9.22 -5.28 40.87
C ASP A 56 -8.53 -5.78 39.58
N ALA A 57 -7.28 -6.23 39.68
CA ALA A 57 -6.50 -6.72 38.56
C ALA A 57 -6.70 -8.22 38.35
N VAL A 58 -6.91 -8.63 37.10
CA VAL A 58 -7.13 -10.03 36.73
C VAL A 58 -6.00 -10.48 35.80
N VAL A 59 -5.47 -11.68 36.02
CA VAL A 59 -4.48 -12.27 35.12
C VAL A 59 -5.15 -12.66 33.80
N ARG A 60 -4.71 -12.03 32.71
CA ARG A 60 -5.23 -12.25 31.37
C ARG A 60 -4.54 -13.43 30.68
N GLN A 61 -3.21 -13.49 30.80
CA GLN A 61 -2.36 -14.46 30.11
C GLN A 61 -0.94 -14.47 30.70
N THR A 62 -0.22 -15.56 30.48
CA THR A 62 1.19 -15.73 30.89
C THR A 62 2.02 -16.16 29.68
N HIS A 63 3.30 -15.79 29.65
CA HIS A 63 4.20 -16.12 28.54
C HIS A 63 5.55 -16.61 29.06
N ARG A 64 5.77 -17.94 29.06
CA ARG A 64 7.01 -18.57 29.54
C ARG A 64 8.27 -18.03 28.85
N ARG A 65 8.27 -17.98 27.51
CA ARG A 65 9.48 -17.59 26.75
C ARG A 65 9.82 -16.11 26.88
N ALA A 66 8.81 -15.27 27.02
CA ALA A 66 8.98 -13.83 27.17
C ALA A 66 9.19 -13.44 28.65
N GLY A 67 8.96 -14.36 29.59
CA GLY A 67 9.08 -14.11 31.02
C GLY A 67 8.10 -13.05 31.52
N ILE A 68 6.87 -13.01 31.00
CA ILE A 68 5.88 -11.97 31.34
C ILE A 68 4.52 -12.52 31.77
N VAL A 69 3.82 -11.72 32.55
CA VAL A 69 2.40 -11.87 32.89
C VAL A 69 1.66 -10.62 32.40
N VAL A 70 0.48 -10.77 31.80
CA VAL A 70 -0.35 -9.64 31.37
C VAL A 70 -1.61 -9.59 32.21
N LEU A 71 -1.90 -8.41 32.76
CA LEU A 71 -3.05 -8.14 33.64
C LEU A 71 -4.07 -7.27 32.90
N ASP A 72 -5.35 -7.56 33.10
CA ASP A 72 -6.45 -6.64 32.81
C ASP A 72 -6.79 -5.86 34.09
N VAL A 73 -6.79 -4.53 34.03
CA VAL A 73 -6.85 -3.62 35.20
C VAL A 73 -7.82 -2.48 34.90
N PRO A 74 -8.70 -2.06 35.82
CA PRO A 74 -9.47 -0.82 35.65
C PRO A 74 -8.54 0.36 35.33
N GLU A 75 -8.94 1.20 34.38
CA GLU A 75 -8.12 2.32 33.91
C GLU A 75 -7.72 3.28 35.04
N ASP A 76 -8.65 3.55 35.95
CA ASP A 76 -8.44 4.38 37.14
C ASP A 76 -7.47 3.76 38.16
N ARG A 77 -7.21 2.45 38.08
CA ARG A 77 -6.32 1.70 38.99
C ARG A 77 -4.96 1.35 38.40
N GLN A 78 -4.76 1.54 37.09
CA GLN A 78 -3.52 1.16 36.40
C GLN A 78 -2.28 1.84 37.02
N ALA A 79 -2.35 3.14 37.31
CA ALA A 79 -1.22 3.89 37.86
C ALA A 79 -0.86 3.45 39.30
N THR A 80 -1.86 3.13 40.11
CA THR A 80 -1.67 2.66 41.50
C THR A 80 -1.08 1.25 41.53
N LEU A 81 -1.64 0.33 40.74
CA LEU A 81 -1.11 -1.02 40.62
C LEU A 81 0.34 -1.04 40.15
N ARG A 82 0.68 -0.20 39.16
CA ARG A 82 2.05 -0.08 38.67
C ARG A 82 3.03 0.30 39.79
N ARG A 83 2.72 1.32 40.58
CA ARG A 83 3.58 1.76 41.69
C ARG A 83 3.75 0.68 42.76
N GLU A 84 2.69 -0.04 43.10
CA GLU A 84 2.77 -1.13 44.10
C GLU A 84 3.63 -2.30 43.61
N LEU A 85 3.50 -2.67 42.32
CA LEU A 85 4.34 -3.70 41.71
C LEU A 85 5.82 -3.24 41.62
N GLU A 86 6.08 -2.00 41.22
CA GLU A 86 7.44 -1.43 41.18
C GLU A 86 8.08 -1.41 42.58
N ALA A 87 7.34 -1.02 43.62
CA ALA A 87 7.82 -1.04 45.00
C ALA A 87 8.13 -2.46 45.52
N ALA A 88 7.43 -3.47 44.99
CA ALA A 88 7.68 -4.88 45.29
C ALA A 88 8.77 -5.52 44.40
N GLY A 89 9.48 -4.73 43.60
CA GLY A 89 10.62 -5.17 42.79
C GLY A 89 10.26 -5.73 41.41
N PHE A 90 9.03 -5.51 40.93
CA PHE A 90 8.58 -5.94 39.60
C PHE A 90 8.75 -4.81 38.59
N VAL A 91 9.12 -5.15 37.36
CA VAL A 91 8.99 -4.20 36.25
C VAL A 91 7.56 -4.30 35.72
N ALA A 92 6.80 -3.23 35.84
CA ALA A 92 5.41 -3.16 35.40
C ALA A 92 5.21 -1.95 34.48
N ARG A 93 4.67 -2.19 33.27
CA ARG A 93 4.44 -1.13 32.30
C ARG A 93 3.21 -1.41 31.45
N PRO A 94 2.50 -0.39 30.95
CA PRO A 94 1.48 -0.59 29.93
C PRO A 94 2.10 -1.30 28.70
N PRO A 95 1.32 -2.13 27.98
CA PRO A 95 1.74 -2.60 26.67
C PRO A 95 2.13 -1.40 25.81
N LYS A 96 3.26 -1.52 25.11
CA LYS A 96 3.61 -0.55 24.09
C LYS A 96 2.49 -0.57 23.03
N PRO A 97 2.03 0.58 22.55
CA PRO A 97 1.12 0.57 21.42
C PRO A 97 1.85 -0.07 20.23
N VAL A 98 1.25 -1.13 19.70
CA VAL A 98 1.69 -1.75 18.46
C VAL A 98 0.77 -1.24 17.37
N TYR A 99 1.32 -0.45 16.45
CA TYR A 99 0.62 -0.04 15.25
C TYR A 99 1.08 -0.95 14.12
N ALA A 100 0.14 -1.36 13.28
CA ALA A 100 0.50 -2.03 12.04
C ALA A 100 1.25 -1.04 11.12
N LEU A 101 1.93 -1.51 10.06
CA LEU A 101 2.73 -0.63 9.19
C LEU A 101 2.45 -0.81 7.67
N LEU A 102 1.42 -1.57 7.30
CA LEU A 102 0.74 -1.52 5.98
C LEU A 102 -0.75 -1.08 6.12
N ASN A 103 -1.31 -1.14 7.33
CA ASN A 103 -2.53 -0.44 7.73
C ASN A 103 -2.36 1.10 7.77
N GLU A 104 -1.20 1.67 7.45
CA GLU A 104 -1.02 3.12 7.33
C GLU A 104 -1.09 3.53 5.87
N SER A 105 -0.40 2.81 4.98
CA SER A 105 -0.39 3.15 3.56
C SER A 105 -1.73 2.88 2.89
N VAL A 106 -2.39 1.75 3.16
CA VAL A 106 -3.70 1.40 2.58
C VAL A 106 -4.82 2.41 2.94
N PRO A 107 -5.02 2.83 4.20
CA PRO A 107 -5.99 3.88 4.52
C PRO A 107 -5.64 5.25 3.94
N LEU A 108 -4.36 5.59 3.77
CA LEU A 108 -3.99 6.85 3.11
C LEU A 108 -4.48 6.93 1.66
N LEU A 109 -4.85 5.81 1.06
CA LEU A 109 -5.40 5.70 -0.29
C LEU A 109 -6.91 5.41 -0.31
N ALA A 110 -7.59 5.49 0.84
CA ALA A 110 -9.03 5.24 0.97
C ALA A 110 -9.50 3.90 0.38
N VAL A 111 -8.75 2.82 0.60
CA VAL A 111 -9.05 1.48 0.05
C VAL A 111 -10.10 0.72 0.87
N GLN A 112 -10.20 0.93 2.19
CA GLN A 112 -11.16 0.16 3.02
C GLN A 112 -12.64 0.32 2.62
N PRO A 113 -13.12 1.51 2.20
CA PRO A 113 -14.46 1.64 1.62
C PRO A 113 -14.69 0.72 0.41
N VAL A 114 -13.68 0.55 -0.45
CA VAL A 114 -13.75 -0.33 -1.64
C VAL A 114 -13.81 -1.81 -1.23
N TRP A 115 -13.00 -2.23 -0.26
CA TRP A 115 -13.11 -3.59 0.30
C TRP A 115 -14.47 -3.86 0.93
N ARG A 116 -15.03 -2.87 1.65
CA ARG A 116 -16.36 -2.98 2.25
C ARG A 116 -17.49 -3.11 1.22
N SER A 117 -17.27 -2.71 -0.04
CA SER A 117 -18.20 -2.98 -1.14
C SER A 117 -18.01 -4.35 -1.79
N GLY A 118 -17.15 -5.22 -1.23
CA GLY A 118 -16.88 -6.57 -1.73
C GLY A 118 -15.88 -6.64 -2.88
N VAL A 119 -15.20 -5.52 -3.20
CA VAL A 119 -14.20 -5.43 -4.26
C VAL A 119 -12.81 -5.55 -3.62
N GLU A 120 -12.07 -6.60 -3.93
CA GLU A 120 -10.79 -6.93 -3.30
C GLU A 120 -9.72 -7.40 -4.33
N GLY A 121 -9.97 -7.21 -5.63
CA GLY A 121 -9.11 -7.57 -6.75
C GLY A 121 -9.42 -8.92 -7.38
N GLY A 122 -10.56 -9.54 -7.06
CA GLY A 122 -10.93 -10.87 -7.52
C GLY A 122 -10.99 -10.99 -9.05
N GLY A 123 -10.38 -12.05 -9.60
CA GLY A 123 -10.38 -12.32 -11.04
C GLY A 123 -9.52 -11.38 -11.89
N ILE A 124 -8.73 -10.50 -11.25
CA ILE A 124 -7.75 -9.62 -11.91
C ILE A 124 -6.37 -10.25 -11.82
N ARG A 125 -5.63 -10.22 -12.92
CA ARG A 125 -4.24 -10.67 -12.98
C ARG A 125 -3.30 -9.47 -12.99
N VAL A 126 -2.40 -9.39 -12.00
CA VAL A 126 -1.37 -8.36 -11.91
C VAL A 126 -0.01 -8.97 -12.23
N GLY A 127 0.60 -8.51 -13.32
CA GLY A 127 1.98 -8.83 -13.69
C GLY A 127 2.96 -8.01 -12.86
N ILE A 128 3.96 -8.65 -12.27
CA ILE A 128 5.05 -7.98 -11.54
C ILE A 128 6.36 -8.27 -12.26
N VAL A 129 6.99 -7.24 -12.80
CA VAL A 129 8.33 -7.33 -13.40
C VAL A 129 9.32 -6.76 -12.40
N ASP A 130 10.10 -7.64 -11.76
CA ASP A 130 10.93 -7.27 -10.60
C ASP A 130 12.04 -8.32 -10.35
N THR A 131 12.56 -8.42 -9.13
CA THR A 131 13.59 -9.37 -8.70
C THR A 131 13.08 -10.79 -8.47
N GLY A 132 11.81 -11.05 -8.78
CA GLY A 132 11.12 -12.30 -8.49
C GLY A 132 10.11 -12.14 -7.35
N ALA A 133 9.62 -13.25 -6.81
CA ALA A 133 8.79 -13.24 -5.61
C ALA A 133 8.86 -14.61 -4.91
N ASP A 134 9.23 -14.60 -3.63
CA ASP A 134 9.25 -15.80 -2.83
C ASP A 134 7.83 -16.34 -2.58
N ARG A 135 7.76 -17.64 -2.24
CA ARG A 135 6.53 -18.30 -1.78
C ARG A 135 6.15 -17.82 -0.39
N HIS A 136 5.64 -16.60 -0.29
CA HIS A 136 5.17 -16.00 0.96
C HIS A 136 3.72 -16.44 1.26
N PRO A 137 3.39 -16.88 2.50
CA PRO A 137 2.05 -17.38 2.84
C PRO A 137 0.91 -16.42 2.50
N ASP A 138 1.19 -15.12 2.55
CA ASP A 138 0.19 -14.10 2.26
C ASP A 138 -0.29 -14.10 0.81
N PHE A 139 0.43 -14.67 -0.16
CA PHE A 139 0.04 -14.63 -1.59
C PHE A 139 0.53 -15.80 -2.46
N SER A 140 1.32 -16.75 -1.93
CA SER A 140 1.93 -17.84 -2.71
C SER A 140 0.92 -18.61 -3.56
N GLU A 141 -0.24 -18.93 -2.99
CA GLU A 141 -1.31 -19.68 -3.66
C GLU A 141 -2.00 -18.88 -4.79
N ARG A 142 -1.72 -17.58 -4.89
CA ARG A 142 -2.24 -16.70 -5.94
C ARG A 142 -1.20 -16.34 -6.98
N ILE A 143 0.03 -16.86 -6.87
CA ILE A 143 1.00 -16.82 -7.98
C ILE A 143 0.56 -17.86 -9.01
N VAL A 144 -0.10 -17.41 -10.07
CA VAL A 144 -0.67 -18.32 -11.10
C VAL A 144 0.30 -18.64 -12.23
N SER A 145 1.38 -17.87 -12.34
CA SER A 145 2.44 -18.08 -13.33
C SER A 145 3.71 -17.36 -12.88
N TYR A 146 4.86 -17.96 -13.13
CA TYR A 146 6.18 -17.45 -12.77
C TYR A 146 7.15 -17.73 -13.92
N ARG A 147 7.95 -16.75 -14.34
CA ARG A 147 9.08 -16.97 -15.24
C ARG A 147 10.30 -16.15 -14.84
N ASP A 148 11.45 -16.78 -14.90
CA ASP A 148 12.76 -16.15 -14.74
C ASP A 148 13.36 -15.81 -16.12
N PHE A 149 13.83 -14.57 -16.26
CA PHE A 149 14.54 -14.04 -17.43
C PHE A 149 15.99 -13.67 -17.11
N THR A 150 16.42 -13.86 -15.86
CA THR A 150 17.77 -13.56 -15.39
C THR A 150 18.69 -14.78 -15.39
N GLU A 151 18.10 -15.97 -15.56
CA GLU A 151 18.80 -17.27 -15.50
C GLU A 151 19.45 -17.55 -14.13
N THR A 152 19.02 -16.86 -13.08
CA THR A 152 19.54 -17.03 -11.71
C THR A 152 18.62 -17.86 -10.81
N GLY A 153 17.51 -18.39 -11.35
CA GLY A 153 16.56 -19.22 -10.64
C GLY A 153 15.33 -18.46 -10.14
N THR A 154 14.39 -19.17 -9.51
CA THR A 154 13.07 -18.65 -9.15
C THR A 154 12.97 -18.06 -7.74
N VAL A 155 14.07 -18.04 -7.00
CA VAL A 155 14.14 -17.40 -5.68
C VAL A 155 14.30 -15.89 -5.87
N ASP A 156 13.63 -15.11 -5.02
CA ASP A 156 13.89 -13.67 -4.93
C ASP A 156 15.16 -13.42 -4.10
N ASP A 157 16.29 -13.38 -4.79
CA ASP A 157 17.64 -13.21 -4.25
C ASP A 157 17.92 -11.79 -3.75
N VAL A 158 17.07 -10.82 -4.07
CA VAL A 158 17.17 -9.42 -3.62
C VAL A 158 16.11 -9.11 -2.56
N GLY A 159 14.90 -9.62 -2.73
CA GLY A 159 13.76 -9.43 -1.85
C GLY A 159 12.83 -8.27 -2.18
N HIS A 160 13.18 -7.46 -3.18
CA HIS A 160 12.41 -6.30 -3.60
C HIS A 160 11.07 -6.71 -4.22
N GLY A 161 11.06 -7.67 -5.14
CA GLY A 161 9.86 -8.12 -5.82
C GLY A 161 8.86 -8.84 -4.90
N THR A 162 9.33 -9.55 -3.88
CA THR A 162 8.48 -10.12 -2.80
C THR A 162 7.76 -9.02 -2.02
N HIS A 163 8.47 -7.93 -1.70
CA HIS A 163 7.90 -6.76 -1.02
C HIS A 163 6.82 -6.08 -1.86
N VAL A 164 7.13 -5.85 -3.14
CA VAL A 164 6.20 -5.30 -4.14
C VAL A 164 4.95 -6.18 -4.29
N ALA A 165 5.12 -7.50 -4.41
CA ALA A 165 4.03 -8.47 -4.50
C ALA A 165 3.10 -8.43 -3.27
N GLY A 166 3.70 -8.28 -2.07
CA GLY A 166 2.94 -8.11 -0.83
C GLY A 166 2.11 -6.83 -0.80
N ILE A 167 2.61 -5.71 -1.34
CA ILE A 167 1.86 -4.44 -1.40
C ILE A 167 0.66 -4.58 -2.34
N VAL A 168 0.82 -5.28 -3.46
CA VAL A 168 -0.29 -5.52 -4.40
C VAL A 168 -1.32 -6.47 -3.78
N ALA A 169 -0.92 -7.69 -3.40
CA ALA A 169 -1.87 -8.79 -3.19
C ALA A 169 -1.66 -9.60 -1.89
N GLY A 170 -0.86 -9.11 -0.94
CA GLY A 170 -0.69 -9.77 0.36
C GLY A 170 -2.01 -9.86 1.12
N ALA A 171 -2.41 -11.04 1.56
CA ALA A 171 -3.61 -11.27 2.37
C ALA A 171 -3.30 -11.45 3.87
N GLY A 172 -2.16 -10.94 4.34
CA GLY A 172 -1.80 -10.97 5.75
C GLY A 172 -2.84 -10.26 6.62
N PRO A 173 -3.10 -10.73 7.85
CA PRO A 173 -4.11 -10.14 8.74
C PRO A 173 -3.74 -8.72 9.20
N VAL A 174 -2.44 -8.43 9.25
CA VAL A 174 -1.88 -7.15 9.71
C VAL A 174 -1.35 -6.34 8.52
N TYR A 175 -0.58 -6.99 7.64
CA TYR A 175 0.00 -6.36 6.46
C TYR A 175 -0.74 -6.86 5.22
N ARG A 176 -1.86 -6.20 4.90
CA ARG A 176 -2.77 -6.56 3.81
C ARG A 176 -2.65 -5.66 2.58
N GLY A 177 -2.10 -6.19 1.49
CA GLY A 177 -1.96 -5.49 0.20
C GLY A 177 -3.28 -4.96 -0.35
N VAL A 178 -3.20 -4.03 -1.29
CA VAL A 178 -4.34 -3.24 -1.79
C VAL A 178 -5.42 -4.10 -2.47
N ALA A 179 -5.03 -5.11 -3.23
CA ALA A 179 -5.89 -6.03 -3.97
C ALA A 179 -5.65 -7.48 -3.51
N PRO A 180 -6.03 -7.84 -2.27
CA PRO A 180 -5.60 -9.09 -1.63
C PRO A 180 -6.14 -10.36 -2.31
N ARG A 181 -7.16 -10.24 -3.18
CA ARG A 181 -7.73 -11.35 -3.97
C ARG A 181 -7.26 -11.40 -5.43
N ALA A 182 -6.37 -10.50 -5.84
CA ALA A 182 -5.76 -10.54 -7.17
C ALA A 182 -4.83 -11.75 -7.34
N SER A 183 -4.75 -12.26 -8.57
CA SER A 183 -3.75 -13.24 -8.98
C SER A 183 -2.47 -12.53 -9.43
N LEU A 184 -1.33 -13.09 -9.07
CA LEU A 184 -0.02 -12.57 -9.42
C LEU A 184 0.59 -13.39 -10.57
N VAL A 185 1.19 -12.68 -11.53
CA VAL A 185 2.02 -13.26 -12.58
C VAL A 185 3.42 -12.66 -12.44
N ILE A 186 4.38 -13.47 -12.02
CA ILE A 186 5.71 -12.99 -11.66
C ILE A 186 6.67 -13.15 -12.83
N ALA A 187 7.31 -12.07 -13.24
CA ALA A 187 8.39 -12.06 -14.21
C ALA A 187 9.65 -11.53 -13.52
N LYS A 188 10.57 -12.44 -13.19
CA LYS A 188 11.88 -12.07 -12.63
C LYS A 188 12.77 -11.56 -13.76
N ALA A 189 13.03 -10.25 -13.77
CA ALA A 189 13.87 -9.56 -14.76
C ALA A 189 15.07 -8.85 -14.12
N LEU A 190 15.15 -8.85 -12.79
CA LEU A 190 16.28 -8.33 -12.02
C LEU A 190 16.81 -9.41 -11.07
N SER A 191 18.11 -9.35 -10.77
CA SER A 191 18.79 -10.19 -9.80
C SER A 191 19.68 -9.34 -8.90
N LEU A 192 20.46 -9.96 -8.00
CA LEU A 192 21.52 -9.27 -7.25
C LEU A 192 22.54 -8.56 -8.15
N HIS A 193 22.69 -8.97 -9.42
CA HIS A 193 23.56 -8.33 -10.40
C HIS A 193 22.88 -7.15 -11.13
N GLY A 194 21.65 -6.80 -10.74
CA GLY A 194 20.79 -5.84 -11.44
C GLY A 194 19.93 -6.51 -12.52
N GLY A 195 19.43 -5.69 -13.44
CA GLY A 195 18.71 -6.13 -14.63
C GLY A 195 19.05 -5.24 -15.82
N THR A 196 18.65 -5.68 -17.01
CA THR A 196 18.99 -5.04 -18.28
C THR A 196 17.72 -4.72 -19.07
N GLU A 197 17.81 -3.81 -20.04
CA GLU A 197 16.64 -3.44 -20.85
C GLU A 197 16.02 -4.65 -21.58
N ASP A 198 16.86 -5.55 -22.12
CA ASP A 198 16.42 -6.74 -22.87
C ASP A 198 15.69 -7.76 -21.99
N THR A 199 16.14 -7.97 -20.74
CA THR A 199 15.45 -8.87 -19.79
C THR A 199 14.08 -8.33 -19.39
N VAL A 200 13.96 -7.01 -19.20
CA VAL A 200 12.67 -6.34 -18.94
C VAL A 200 11.75 -6.40 -20.16
N LEU A 201 12.27 -6.16 -21.37
CA LEU A 201 11.49 -6.29 -22.61
C LEU A 201 10.99 -7.72 -22.84
N ALA A 202 11.83 -8.73 -22.58
CA ALA A 202 11.45 -10.14 -22.67
C ALA A 202 10.32 -10.48 -21.67
N ALA A 203 10.42 -9.96 -20.44
CA ALA A 203 9.41 -10.10 -19.41
C ALA A 203 8.07 -9.46 -19.82
N LEU A 204 8.08 -8.23 -20.33
CA LEU A 204 6.90 -7.52 -20.82
C LEU A 204 6.24 -8.24 -22.00
N SER A 205 7.03 -8.68 -22.97
CA SER A 205 6.56 -9.47 -24.10
C SER A 205 5.87 -10.75 -23.61
N TRP A 206 6.47 -11.46 -22.66
CA TRP A 206 5.85 -12.66 -22.08
C TRP A 206 4.55 -12.35 -21.34
N LEU A 207 4.53 -11.32 -20.49
CA LEU A 207 3.34 -10.88 -19.75
C LEU A 207 2.17 -10.52 -20.66
N SER A 208 2.43 -9.93 -21.85
CA SER A 208 1.39 -9.64 -22.84
C SER A 208 0.57 -10.87 -23.23
N ARG A 209 1.17 -12.06 -23.16
CA ARG A 209 0.56 -13.37 -23.46
C ARG A 209 -0.04 -14.07 -22.23
N GLN A 210 0.18 -13.54 -21.02
CA GLN A 210 -0.31 -14.15 -19.75
C GLN A 210 -1.71 -13.69 -19.32
N LYS A 211 -2.40 -12.91 -20.17
CA LYS A 211 -3.73 -12.33 -19.87
C LYS A 211 -3.72 -11.44 -18.61
N VAL A 212 -2.63 -10.73 -18.35
CA VAL A 212 -2.56 -9.77 -17.23
C VAL A 212 -3.39 -8.52 -17.54
N ASP A 213 -4.08 -7.98 -16.55
CA ASP A 213 -4.86 -6.75 -16.71
C ASP A 213 -4.06 -5.51 -16.30
N VAL A 214 -3.15 -5.67 -15.34
CA VAL A 214 -2.27 -4.63 -14.80
C VAL A 214 -0.83 -5.15 -14.82
N ILE A 215 0.13 -4.30 -15.13
CA ILE A 215 1.57 -4.58 -14.96
C ILE A 215 2.15 -3.53 -14.02
N ASN A 216 2.94 -3.99 -13.04
CA ASN A 216 3.72 -3.15 -12.14
C ASN A 216 5.21 -3.26 -12.50
N LEU A 217 5.81 -2.10 -12.80
CA LEU A 217 7.24 -1.92 -13.04
C LEU A 217 7.80 -1.03 -11.93
N SER A 218 8.36 -1.64 -10.90
CA SER A 218 9.00 -0.94 -9.77
C SER A 218 10.51 -0.79 -9.99
N LEU A 219 10.86 -0.42 -11.23
CA LEU A 219 12.20 -0.30 -11.77
C LEU A 219 12.27 0.90 -12.71
N GLY A 220 13.47 1.35 -13.03
CA GLY A 220 13.69 2.39 -14.01
C GLY A 220 15.18 2.69 -14.20
N GLY A 221 15.48 3.42 -15.26
CA GLY A 221 16.82 3.80 -15.63
C GLY A 221 16.83 5.05 -16.52
N PRO A 222 18.00 5.43 -17.06
CA PRO A 222 18.07 6.50 -18.05
C PRO A 222 17.31 6.11 -19.32
N GLY A 223 16.69 7.09 -19.99
CA GLY A 223 15.96 6.86 -21.25
C GLY A 223 15.03 8.02 -21.62
N ASP A 224 14.34 7.89 -22.74
CA ASP A 224 13.43 8.90 -23.28
C ASP A 224 12.13 8.27 -23.81
N PRO A 225 11.04 9.04 -23.98
CA PRO A 225 9.74 8.47 -24.36
C PRO A 225 9.70 7.65 -25.67
N ARG A 226 10.75 7.68 -26.50
CA ARG A 226 10.85 6.97 -27.78
C ARG A 226 11.73 5.72 -27.71
N ASP A 227 12.38 5.45 -26.58
CA ASP A 227 13.21 4.27 -26.41
C ASP A 227 12.39 2.96 -26.49
N PRO A 228 13.05 1.81 -26.75
CA PRO A 228 12.35 0.52 -26.91
C PRO A 228 11.44 0.17 -25.74
N LEU A 229 11.90 0.35 -24.50
CA LEU A 229 11.14 0.02 -23.31
C LEU A 229 9.91 0.93 -23.15
N SER A 230 10.03 2.22 -23.41
CA SER A 230 8.91 3.16 -23.40
C SER A 230 7.88 2.84 -24.48
N ARG A 231 8.32 2.48 -25.69
CA ARG A 231 7.43 2.06 -26.78
C ARG A 231 6.68 0.77 -26.47
N GLU A 232 7.32 -0.19 -25.81
CA GLU A 232 6.65 -1.43 -25.38
C GLU A 232 5.57 -1.13 -24.33
N VAL A 233 5.85 -0.24 -23.38
CA VAL A 233 4.84 0.22 -22.41
C VAL A 233 3.66 0.90 -23.11
N ASP A 234 3.91 1.77 -24.09
CA ASP A 234 2.87 2.42 -24.88
C ASP A 234 2.05 1.42 -25.72
N ALA A 235 2.69 0.39 -26.27
CA ALA A 235 2.01 -0.67 -27.01
C ALA A 235 1.09 -1.51 -26.10
N LEU A 236 1.56 -1.91 -24.91
CA LEU A 236 0.78 -2.67 -23.93
C LEU A 236 -0.43 -1.87 -23.43
N THR A 237 -0.23 -0.58 -23.15
CA THR A 237 -1.32 0.32 -22.74
C THR A 237 -2.32 0.56 -23.87
N GLY A 238 -1.85 0.68 -25.12
CA GLY A 238 -2.69 0.68 -26.32
C GLY A 238 -3.55 -0.58 -26.45
N GLY A 239 -3.04 -1.73 -26.01
CA GLY A 239 -3.74 -3.02 -25.94
C GLY A 239 -4.70 -3.18 -24.75
N GLY A 240 -4.81 -2.16 -23.88
CA GLY A 240 -5.72 -2.15 -22.73
C GLY A 240 -5.16 -2.83 -21.48
N ILE A 241 -3.85 -2.95 -21.35
CA ILE A 241 -3.17 -3.30 -20.09
C ILE A 241 -2.85 -2.01 -19.35
N LEU A 242 -3.20 -1.89 -18.08
CA LEU A 242 -2.76 -0.76 -17.26
C LEU A 242 -1.31 -1.00 -16.82
N VAL A 243 -0.39 -0.12 -17.21
CA VAL A 243 1.02 -0.25 -16.84
C VAL A 243 1.39 0.84 -15.83
N CYS A 244 1.64 0.45 -14.59
CA CYS A 244 2.07 1.33 -13.50
C CYS A 244 3.60 1.28 -13.40
N VAL A 245 4.26 2.43 -13.45
CA VAL A 245 5.73 2.53 -13.48
C VAL A 245 6.21 3.48 -12.40
N ALA A 246 7.27 3.12 -11.68
CA ALA A 246 7.93 4.01 -10.74
C ALA A 246 8.49 5.26 -11.43
N ALA A 247 8.30 6.44 -10.83
CA ALA A 247 8.87 7.68 -11.38
C ALA A 247 10.41 7.71 -11.33
N GLY A 248 11.01 7.01 -10.37
CA GLY A 248 12.44 7.02 -10.09
C GLY A 248 12.76 7.67 -8.74
N ASN A 249 13.97 7.42 -8.25
CA ASN A 249 14.43 7.89 -6.94
C ASN A 249 15.54 8.96 -7.05
N SER A 250 15.56 9.73 -8.15
CA SER A 250 16.62 10.70 -8.49
C SER A 250 16.19 12.16 -8.27
N GLY A 251 15.12 12.40 -7.52
CA GLY A 251 14.71 13.73 -7.09
C GLY A 251 15.70 14.38 -6.11
N PRO A 252 15.45 15.63 -5.68
CA PRO A 252 14.27 16.46 -5.94
C PRO A 252 14.41 17.37 -7.18
N ALA A 253 15.48 17.22 -7.96
CA ALA A 253 15.69 18.01 -9.17
C ALA A 253 14.60 17.71 -10.22
N ALA A 254 14.26 18.73 -11.01
CA ALA A 254 13.36 18.60 -12.16
C ALA A 254 14.03 17.78 -13.28
N GLY A 255 13.22 17.14 -14.13
CA GLY A 255 13.71 16.39 -15.29
C GLY A 255 14.42 15.08 -14.96
N THR A 256 14.02 14.44 -13.86
CA THR A 256 14.68 13.25 -13.31
C THR A 256 13.90 11.95 -13.52
N ILE A 257 12.78 12.00 -14.26
CA ILE A 257 12.00 10.83 -14.68
C ILE A 257 12.60 10.26 -15.97
N GLY A 258 13.10 9.03 -15.88
CA GLY A 258 13.67 8.27 -17.01
C GLY A 258 12.75 7.16 -17.51
N SER A 259 13.31 6.18 -18.23
CA SER A 259 12.57 5.06 -18.80
C SER A 259 12.36 3.92 -17.80
N PRO A 260 11.20 3.23 -17.81
CA PRO A 260 10.01 3.49 -18.64
C PRO A 260 9.02 4.51 -18.05
N GLY A 261 9.37 5.20 -16.95
CA GLY A 261 8.50 6.18 -16.31
C GLY A 261 8.15 7.37 -17.21
N CYS A 262 8.95 7.63 -18.25
CA CYS A 262 8.75 8.66 -19.24
C CYS A 262 7.80 8.25 -20.40
N ALA A 263 7.35 6.99 -20.47
CA ALA A 263 6.41 6.54 -21.49
C ALA A 263 5.05 7.27 -21.39
N ALA A 264 4.46 7.61 -22.55
CA ALA A 264 3.25 8.44 -22.58
C ALA A 264 2.03 7.72 -22.01
N GLY A 265 1.90 6.42 -22.29
CA GLY A 265 0.82 5.56 -21.85
C GLY A 265 0.94 5.07 -20.41
N ALA A 266 2.15 5.13 -19.83
CA ALA A 266 2.38 4.72 -18.45
C ALA A 266 1.50 5.52 -17.47
N ILE A 267 1.15 4.86 -16.35
CA ILE A 267 0.73 5.53 -15.12
C ILE A 267 2.01 5.64 -14.27
N THR A 268 2.67 6.79 -14.36
CA THR A 268 3.93 7.04 -13.69
C THR A 268 3.66 7.50 -12.26
N VAL A 269 4.23 6.81 -11.28
CA VAL A 269 3.89 6.94 -9.86
C VAL A 269 5.06 7.52 -9.08
N GLY A 270 4.87 8.73 -8.54
CA GLY A 270 5.78 9.33 -7.56
C GLY A 270 5.47 8.90 -6.12
N ALA A 271 6.34 9.29 -5.19
CA ALA A 271 6.25 8.85 -3.80
C ALA A 271 5.92 10.00 -2.83
N ILE A 272 5.00 9.73 -1.92
CA ILE A 272 4.77 10.53 -0.71
C ILE A 272 5.16 9.73 0.55
N ASP A 273 5.55 10.46 1.58
CA ASP A 273 5.66 9.94 2.94
C ASP A 273 4.27 9.76 3.59
N LYS A 274 4.26 9.15 4.77
CA LYS A 274 3.03 8.92 5.56
C LYS A 274 2.36 10.22 6.06
N ARG A 275 3.04 11.36 5.95
CA ARG A 275 2.52 12.70 6.25
C ARG A 275 2.00 13.40 4.99
N ARG A 276 1.87 12.66 3.88
CA ARG A 276 1.39 13.13 2.57
C ARG A 276 2.27 14.21 1.95
N ARG A 277 3.58 14.20 2.25
CA ARG A 277 4.56 15.08 1.61
C ARG A 277 5.30 14.30 0.54
N VAL A 278 5.45 14.90 -0.65
CA VAL A 278 6.27 14.31 -1.72
C VAL A 278 7.69 14.15 -1.19
N THR A 279 8.25 12.95 -1.33
CA THR A 279 9.59 12.66 -0.81
C THR A 279 10.66 13.32 -1.66
N ASP A 280 11.78 13.68 -1.03
CA ASP A 280 12.90 14.32 -1.75
C ASP A 280 13.44 13.41 -2.86
N TYR A 281 13.50 12.10 -2.62
CA TYR A 281 13.96 11.15 -3.63
C TYR A 281 13.01 11.01 -4.81
N SER A 282 11.71 11.32 -4.69
CA SER A 282 10.76 11.10 -5.79
C SER A 282 11.17 11.92 -7.02
N SER A 283 11.49 11.24 -8.12
CA SER A 283 11.79 11.89 -9.40
C SER A 283 10.62 12.75 -9.87
N ARG A 284 10.95 13.81 -10.61
CA ARG A 284 10.03 14.88 -11.04
C ARG A 284 10.18 15.15 -12.52
N GLY A 285 9.09 15.56 -13.15
CA GLY A 285 9.11 16.12 -14.49
C GLY A 285 9.81 17.48 -14.55
N PRO A 286 9.73 18.17 -15.70
CA PRO A 286 9.08 17.72 -16.93
C PRO A 286 9.89 16.61 -17.63
N VAL A 287 9.23 15.80 -18.45
CA VAL A 287 9.90 14.83 -19.32
C VAL A 287 10.16 15.47 -20.68
N SER A 288 11.42 15.57 -21.09
CA SER A 288 11.77 16.14 -22.40
C SER A 288 11.13 15.33 -23.54
N GLY A 289 10.52 16.02 -24.50
CA GLY A 289 9.83 15.39 -25.63
C GLY A 289 8.42 14.87 -25.34
N LEU A 290 7.92 15.01 -24.11
CA LEU A 290 6.54 14.65 -23.74
C LEU A 290 5.75 15.90 -23.32
N ARG A 291 4.57 16.11 -23.91
CA ARG A 291 3.68 17.22 -23.53
C ARG A 291 2.94 16.98 -22.21
N ALA A 292 2.68 15.72 -21.88
CA ALA A 292 2.00 15.36 -20.64
C ALA A 292 2.95 15.52 -19.45
N HIS A 293 2.43 16.03 -18.33
CA HIS A 293 3.15 16.10 -17.07
C HIS A 293 3.38 14.69 -16.49
N LYS A 294 4.52 14.51 -15.83
CA LYS A 294 4.90 13.30 -15.12
C LYS A 294 5.51 13.69 -13.75
N PRO A 295 5.26 12.94 -12.67
CA PRO A 295 4.45 11.72 -12.60
C PRO A 295 2.96 12.00 -12.87
N ASP A 296 2.18 10.97 -13.19
CA ASP A 296 0.73 11.14 -13.37
C ASP A 296 0.02 11.29 -12.02
N ILE A 297 0.54 10.61 -10.99
CA ILE A 297 -0.05 10.52 -9.66
C ILE A 297 1.04 10.20 -8.62
N VAL A 298 0.74 10.41 -7.35
CA VAL A 298 1.59 9.97 -6.23
C VAL A 298 0.86 9.00 -5.31
N ALA A 299 1.63 8.10 -4.68
CA ALA A 299 1.13 7.19 -3.66
C ALA A 299 2.16 6.99 -2.54
N VAL A 300 1.79 6.26 -1.50
CA VAL A 300 2.64 6.05 -0.33
C VAL A 300 3.85 5.20 -0.70
N GLY A 301 5.01 5.84 -0.79
CA GLY A 301 6.31 5.20 -1.07
C GLY A 301 7.20 5.09 0.16
N GLY A 302 6.76 5.63 1.30
CA GLY A 302 7.55 5.69 2.52
C GLY A 302 8.43 6.93 2.58
N GLY A 303 9.49 6.95 3.39
CA GLY A 303 10.35 8.13 3.53
C GLY A 303 11.80 7.79 3.86
N THR A 304 12.67 8.79 3.87
CA THR A 304 14.04 8.67 4.37
C THR A 304 14.03 8.66 5.89
N THR A 305 14.79 7.74 6.50
CA THR A 305 15.09 7.80 7.94
C THR A 305 16.55 8.19 8.09
N PRO A 306 16.88 9.46 8.42
CA PRO A 306 18.28 9.83 8.48
C PRO A 306 19.05 9.21 9.66
N THR A 307 18.41 8.85 10.79
CA THR A 307 19.19 8.55 12.00
C THR A 307 18.55 7.67 13.09
N ALA A 308 17.32 7.18 12.98
CA ALA A 308 16.68 6.47 14.11
C ALA A 308 16.82 4.94 14.03
N ALA A 309 17.53 4.35 15.00
CA ALA A 309 17.65 2.91 15.23
C ALA A 309 16.34 2.23 15.73
N CYS A 310 15.18 2.70 15.25
CA CYS A 310 13.81 2.21 15.43
C CYS A 310 12.93 2.90 16.50
N HIS A 311 11.83 3.51 16.01
CA HIS A 311 10.54 3.44 16.71
C HIS A 311 9.34 3.24 15.77
N TYR A 312 9.23 3.91 14.60
CA TYR A 312 8.27 3.57 13.51
C TYR A 312 8.77 4.06 12.14
N GLY A 313 9.94 3.58 11.71
CA GLY A 313 10.58 4.03 10.46
C GLY A 313 9.59 4.25 9.31
N VAL A 314 9.81 5.33 8.56
CA VAL A 314 8.84 5.89 7.60
C VAL A 314 8.63 5.07 6.33
N GLY A 315 9.23 3.88 6.22
CA GLY A 315 9.02 2.96 5.10
C GLY A 315 7.68 2.23 5.12
N VAL A 316 7.35 1.61 3.99
CA VAL A 316 6.19 0.74 3.81
C VAL A 316 6.55 -0.67 4.26
N ALA A 317 5.81 -1.24 5.22
CA ALA A 317 6.04 -2.62 5.66
C ALA A 317 5.31 -3.60 4.75
N SER A 318 5.98 -4.55 4.13
CA SER A 318 5.36 -5.58 3.28
C SER A 318 6.10 -6.90 3.40
N ALA A 319 5.67 -7.93 2.67
CA ALA A 319 6.23 -9.27 2.70
C ALA A 319 7.75 -9.26 2.53
N ARG A 320 8.43 -10.05 3.35
CA ARG A 320 9.89 -10.20 3.33
C ARG A 320 10.27 -11.47 2.59
N ALA A 321 11.22 -11.36 1.67
CA ALA A 321 11.87 -12.52 1.07
C ALA A 321 12.85 -13.19 2.05
N GLN A 322 13.12 -14.46 1.85
CA GLN A 322 14.07 -15.23 2.66
C GLN A 322 15.48 -14.65 2.60
N ALA A 323 15.86 -14.07 1.46
CA ALA A 323 17.17 -13.45 1.23
C ALA A 323 17.44 -12.19 2.09
N LEU A 324 16.39 -11.56 2.64
CA LEU A 324 16.54 -10.36 3.46
C LEU A 324 16.65 -10.71 4.93
N ASP A 325 17.51 -10.03 5.68
CA ASP A 325 17.49 -10.09 7.14
C ASP A 325 16.15 -9.63 7.71
N ALA A 326 15.84 -10.09 8.92
CA ALA A 326 14.69 -9.58 9.65
C ALA A 326 14.80 -8.06 9.83
N ASP A 327 13.66 -7.37 9.70
CA ASP A 327 13.60 -5.94 9.96
C ASP A 327 14.13 -5.64 11.37
N ARG A 328 15.05 -4.66 11.48
CA ARG A 328 15.66 -4.29 12.77
C ARG A 328 14.66 -3.62 13.73
N CYS A 329 13.49 -3.24 13.24
CA CYS A 329 12.38 -2.72 14.04
C CYS A 329 11.30 -3.78 14.25
N THR A 330 10.30 -3.49 15.07
CA THR A 330 9.26 -4.43 15.53
C THR A 330 8.21 -4.81 14.47
N VAL A 331 8.61 -5.03 13.22
CA VAL A 331 7.75 -5.65 12.20
C VAL A 331 7.81 -7.17 12.40
N ALA A 332 6.70 -7.87 12.19
CA ALA A 332 6.69 -9.33 12.32
C ALA A 332 7.71 -9.97 11.36
N SER A 333 8.34 -11.07 11.77
CA SER A 333 9.52 -11.64 11.10
C SER A 333 9.34 -12.04 9.63
N ARG A 334 8.11 -12.11 9.13
CA ARG A 334 7.78 -12.36 7.72
C ARG A 334 7.66 -11.10 6.87
N TYR A 335 7.91 -9.93 7.46
CA TYR A 335 7.72 -8.64 6.81
C TYR A 335 8.94 -7.74 7.04
N VAL A 336 9.11 -6.76 6.16
CA VAL A 336 10.22 -5.80 6.17
C VAL A 336 9.76 -4.45 5.63
N ARG A 337 10.40 -3.37 6.06
CA ARG A 337 10.12 -2.03 5.54
C ARG A 337 11.09 -1.61 4.45
N MET A 338 10.54 -1.02 3.41
CA MET A 338 11.30 -0.41 2.30
C MET A 338 10.70 0.96 1.98
N SER A 339 11.51 1.84 1.37
CA SER A 339 11.08 3.15 0.91
C SER A 339 11.52 3.36 -0.53
N GLY A 340 10.68 4.01 -1.34
CA GLY A 340 10.97 4.34 -2.73
C GLY A 340 9.70 4.53 -3.55
N THR A 341 9.83 5.10 -4.75
CA THR A 341 8.74 5.07 -5.74
C THR A 341 8.34 3.64 -6.09
N SER A 342 9.26 2.69 -5.96
CA SER A 342 9.01 1.25 -6.08
C SER A 342 7.99 0.69 -5.08
N MET A 343 7.81 1.33 -3.92
CA MET A 343 6.75 0.95 -2.97
C MET A 343 5.45 1.71 -3.24
N ALA A 344 5.52 2.90 -3.85
CA ALA A 344 4.34 3.67 -4.26
C ALA A 344 3.61 3.02 -5.45
N THR A 345 4.34 2.58 -6.48
CA THR A 345 3.79 1.96 -7.70
C THR A 345 2.86 0.77 -7.44
N PRO A 346 3.21 -0.24 -6.61
CA PRO A 346 2.34 -1.39 -6.38
C PRO A 346 1.05 -1.04 -5.64
N HIS A 347 1.02 0.06 -4.88
CA HIS A 347 -0.24 0.54 -4.34
C HIS A 347 -1.20 0.98 -5.45
N VAL A 348 -0.71 1.76 -6.42
CA VAL A 348 -1.50 2.20 -7.58
C VAL A 348 -1.89 1.01 -8.45
N ALA A 349 -0.99 0.04 -8.66
CA ALA A 349 -1.31 -1.18 -9.40
C ALA A 349 -2.43 -1.98 -8.71
N GLY A 350 -2.43 -2.06 -7.39
CA GLY A 350 -3.52 -2.64 -6.62
C GLY A 350 -4.83 -1.87 -6.76
N VAL A 351 -4.82 -0.53 -6.69
CA VAL A 351 -6.03 0.29 -6.90
C VAL A 351 -6.57 0.08 -8.32
N CYS A 352 -5.71 0.02 -9.35
CA CYS A 352 -6.10 -0.33 -10.71
C CYS A 352 -6.81 -1.70 -10.76
N ALA A 353 -6.32 -2.70 -10.02
CA ALA A 353 -6.97 -4.01 -9.95
C ALA A 353 -8.35 -3.94 -9.29
N LEU A 354 -8.51 -3.22 -8.18
CA LEU A 354 -9.82 -3.01 -7.55
C LEU A 354 -10.81 -2.35 -8.52
N LEU A 355 -10.40 -1.28 -9.18
CA LEU A 355 -11.25 -0.54 -10.12
C LEU A 355 -11.61 -1.38 -11.35
N LEU A 356 -10.70 -2.23 -11.83
CA LEU A 356 -10.99 -3.17 -12.92
C LEU A 356 -12.01 -4.24 -12.51
N GLU A 357 -11.91 -4.81 -11.31
CA GLU A 357 -12.93 -5.72 -10.79
C GLU A 357 -14.30 -5.05 -10.74
N ALA A 358 -14.37 -3.86 -10.13
CA ALA A 358 -15.61 -3.08 -10.06
C ALA A 358 -16.18 -2.74 -11.46
N SER A 359 -15.31 -2.40 -12.41
CA SER A 359 -15.75 -2.08 -13.79
C SER A 359 -16.34 -3.29 -14.54
N ARG A 360 -16.01 -4.52 -14.14
CA ARG A 360 -16.58 -5.73 -14.75
C ARG A 360 -17.98 -6.03 -14.24
N SER A 361 -18.35 -5.56 -13.05
CA SER A 361 -19.71 -5.69 -12.51
C SER A 361 -20.65 -4.55 -12.93
N MET A 362 -20.11 -3.43 -13.40
CA MET A 362 -20.89 -2.35 -13.99
C MET A 362 -21.39 -2.75 -15.39
N SER A 363 -22.70 -2.70 -15.62
CA SER A 363 -23.46 -3.41 -16.66
C SER A 363 -23.22 -3.01 -18.13
N ARG A 364 -22.04 -2.51 -18.51
CA ARG A 364 -21.71 -2.13 -19.88
C ARG A 364 -20.68 -3.10 -20.49
N PRO A 365 -20.96 -3.75 -21.62
CA PRO A 365 -19.95 -4.47 -22.37
C PRO A 365 -18.97 -3.46 -23.00
N GLU A 366 -17.92 -3.12 -22.25
CA GLU A 366 -16.80 -2.31 -22.74
C GLU A 366 -15.66 -3.20 -23.25
N SER A 367 -15.03 -2.78 -24.35
CA SER A 367 -13.76 -3.37 -24.79
C SER A 367 -12.70 -3.23 -23.69
N ARG A 368 -11.72 -4.13 -23.66
CA ARG A 368 -10.62 -4.08 -22.68
C ARG A 368 -9.94 -2.71 -22.65
N VAL A 369 -9.70 -2.14 -23.84
CA VAL A 369 -9.07 -0.82 -23.99
C VAL A 369 -9.95 0.30 -23.44
N ALA A 370 -11.26 0.27 -23.73
CA ALA A 370 -12.19 1.28 -23.21
C ALA A 370 -12.25 1.24 -21.68
N ARG A 371 -12.32 0.04 -21.10
CA ARG A 371 -12.31 -0.19 -19.65
C ARG A 371 -11.01 0.31 -19.00
N ALA A 372 -9.85 -0.05 -19.56
CA ALA A 372 -8.56 0.43 -19.06
C ALA A 372 -8.49 1.97 -19.09
N ARG A 373 -8.94 2.60 -20.18
CA ARG A 373 -9.00 4.07 -20.27
C ARG A 373 -9.96 4.67 -19.23
N ALA A 374 -11.11 4.05 -18.97
CA ALA A 374 -12.05 4.49 -17.94
C ALA A 374 -11.43 4.44 -16.55
N VAL A 375 -10.76 3.32 -16.22
CA VAL A 375 -10.03 3.17 -14.95
C VAL A 375 -8.90 4.20 -14.82
N ARG A 376 -8.06 4.38 -15.84
CA ARG A 376 -6.99 5.39 -15.83
C ARG A 376 -7.56 6.80 -15.60
N ARG A 377 -8.64 7.17 -16.30
CA ARG A 377 -9.28 8.49 -16.11
C ARG A 377 -9.82 8.65 -14.70
N ALA A 378 -10.58 7.66 -14.20
CA ALA A 378 -11.15 7.71 -12.86
C ALA A 378 -10.05 7.83 -11.80
N LEU A 379 -8.96 7.07 -11.94
CA LEU A 379 -7.80 7.13 -11.06
C LEU A 379 -7.17 8.54 -11.01
N ILE A 380 -6.87 9.13 -12.16
CA ILE A 380 -6.18 10.42 -12.24
C ILE A 380 -7.11 11.59 -11.86
N GLN A 381 -8.35 11.62 -12.35
CA GLN A 381 -9.27 12.74 -12.11
C GLN A 381 -9.81 12.83 -10.69
N SER A 382 -9.76 11.72 -9.95
CA SER A 382 -10.25 11.65 -8.57
C SER A 382 -9.14 11.74 -7.52
N ALA A 383 -7.89 11.86 -7.96
CA ALA A 383 -6.75 12.01 -7.09
C ALA A 383 -6.93 13.25 -6.19
N ASP A 384 -6.43 13.14 -4.97
CA ASP A 384 -6.50 14.19 -3.97
C ASP A 384 -5.34 15.17 -4.18
N ASP A 385 -5.65 16.31 -4.78
CA ASP A 385 -4.70 17.35 -5.15
C ASP A 385 -3.94 17.87 -3.92
N LEU A 386 -2.62 17.92 -4.03
CA LEU A 386 -1.72 18.42 -2.98
C LEU A 386 -1.43 19.93 -3.12
N GLY A 387 -1.96 20.60 -4.15
CA GLY A 387 -1.66 22.00 -4.47
C GLY A 387 -0.22 22.21 -4.94
N LEU A 388 0.41 21.17 -5.49
CA LEU A 388 1.78 21.18 -5.99
C LEU A 388 1.80 21.25 -7.52
N ALA A 389 2.94 21.64 -8.08
CA ALA A 389 3.10 21.64 -9.54
C ALA A 389 2.86 20.23 -10.13
N PRO A 390 2.21 20.11 -11.29
CA PRO A 390 1.94 18.81 -11.93
C PRO A 390 3.20 17.96 -12.16
N ASP A 391 4.34 18.58 -12.48
CA ASP A 391 5.62 17.87 -12.65
C ASP A 391 6.20 17.32 -11.32
N VAL A 392 5.61 17.65 -10.17
CA VAL A 392 6.03 17.18 -8.84
C VAL A 392 5.12 16.07 -8.31
N ALA A 393 3.81 16.27 -8.39
CA ALA A 393 2.83 15.37 -7.76
C ALA A 393 1.79 14.80 -8.74
N GLY A 394 1.86 15.14 -10.03
CA GLY A 394 0.82 14.79 -11.00
C GLY A 394 -0.52 15.37 -10.60
N ALA A 395 -1.56 14.54 -10.63
CA ALA A 395 -2.90 14.90 -10.16
C ALA A 395 -3.06 14.86 -8.63
N GLY A 396 -2.04 14.45 -7.88
CA GLY A 396 -2.08 14.34 -6.41
C GLY A 396 -2.08 12.89 -5.92
N VAL A 397 -2.57 12.67 -4.70
CA VAL A 397 -2.54 11.36 -4.03
C VAL A 397 -3.67 10.47 -4.53
N VAL A 398 -3.36 9.21 -4.87
CA VAL A 398 -4.39 8.25 -5.24
C VAL A 398 -5.44 8.06 -4.13
N ASP A 399 -6.72 8.11 -4.51
CA ASP A 399 -7.87 7.86 -3.62
C ASP A 399 -8.79 6.82 -4.28
N ALA A 400 -8.74 5.59 -3.78
CA ALA A 400 -9.45 4.46 -4.36
C ALA A 400 -10.97 4.61 -4.25
N ALA A 401 -11.47 5.23 -3.18
CA ALA A 401 -12.90 5.44 -2.97
C ALA A 401 -13.45 6.49 -3.94
N LYS A 402 -12.79 7.65 -4.06
CA LYS A 402 -13.17 8.67 -5.03
C LYS A 402 -13.04 8.14 -6.46
N ALA A 403 -12.02 7.34 -6.75
CA ALA A 403 -11.86 6.71 -8.06
C ALA A 403 -12.99 5.74 -8.38
N LEU A 404 -13.43 4.93 -7.42
CA LEU A 404 -14.57 4.04 -7.60
C LEU A 404 -15.87 4.82 -7.87
N THR A 405 -16.10 5.90 -7.13
CA THR A 405 -17.25 6.80 -7.37
C THR A 405 -17.19 7.45 -8.75
N ALA A 406 -16.02 7.97 -9.16
CA ALA A 406 -15.83 8.60 -10.46
C ALA A 406 -16.05 7.62 -11.61
N LEU A 407 -15.65 6.35 -11.43
CA LEU A 407 -15.86 5.29 -12.42
C LEU A 407 -17.35 5.01 -12.64
N GLY A 408 -18.16 4.96 -11.56
CA GLY A 408 -19.61 4.76 -11.63
C GLY A 408 -20.41 5.99 -12.09
N SER A 409 -19.86 7.19 -11.93
CA SER A 409 -20.54 8.46 -12.24
C SER A 409 -20.50 8.87 -13.72
N THR A 410 -20.02 8.00 -14.61
CA THR A 410 -20.03 8.25 -16.06
C THR A 410 -21.43 8.13 -16.66
N ARG A 411 -22.34 9.00 -16.23
CA ARG A 411 -23.65 9.24 -16.85
C ARG A 411 -24.01 10.72 -16.70
N SER A 412 -24.29 11.36 -17.83
CA SER A 412 -24.80 12.74 -18.00
C SER A 412 -23.79 13.87 -18.20
N ALA A 413 -22.96 13.77 -19.24
CA ALA A 413 -22.73 14.95 -20.09
C ALA A 413 -23.49 14.71 -21.41
N ALA A 414 -24.80 14.89 -21.36
CA ALA A 414 -25.55 15.12 -22.59
C ALA A 414 -25.01 16.42 -23.18
N VAL A 415 -24.42 16.33 -24.37
CA VAL A 415 -24.17 17.48 -25.23
C VAL A 415 -25.49 18.25 -25.32
N PRO A 416 -25.53 19.56 -25.00
CA PRO A 416 -26.71 20.33 -25.32
C PRO A 416 -26.84 20.31 -26.83
N THR A 417 -27.83 19.58 -27.33
CA THR A 417 -28.26 19.67 -28.72
C THR A 417 -28.64 21.13 -28.95
N MET A 418 -27.77 21.89 -29.61
CA MET A 418 -28.16 23.15 -30.19
C MET A 418 -29.23 22.83 -31.24
N SER A 419 -30.48 23.08 -30.87
CA SER A 419 -31.61 23.13 -31.79
C SER A 419 -31.32 24.21 -32.81
N SER A 420 -31.02 23.81 -34.03
CA SER A 420 -31.00 24.69 -35.20
C SER A 420 -32.44 24.99 -35.61
N SER A 421 -32.96 26.13 -35.18
CA SER A 421 -34.13 26.73 -35.82
C SER A 421 -33.67 27.91 -36.69
N SER A 422 -33.33 27.63 -37.94
CA SER A 422 -33.38 28.63 -39.01
C SER A 422 -34.83 28.76 -39.50
N PRO A 423 -35.40 29.97 -39.55
CA PRO A 423 -36.50 30.25 -40.47
C PRO A 423 -35.94 30.87 -41.75
N ALA A 424 -36.14 30.18 -42.86
CA ALA A 424 -35.90 30.73 -44.19
C ALA A 424 -36.98 31.78 -44.55
N MET A 425 -36.51 32.85 -45.18
CA MET A 425 -37.18 33.71 -46.17
C MET A 425 -38.46 34.48 -45.79
N ALA A 426 -38.31 35.80 -45.73
CA ALA A 426 -39.29 36.74 -46.28
C ALA A 426 -38.58 37.73 -47.21
N ARG A 427 -38.96 37.70 -48.50
CA ARG A 427 -38.61 38.67 -49.53
C ARG A 427 -39.33 39.99 -49.31
N ARG A 428 -38.65 41.11 -49.61
CA ARG A 428 -39.10 42.44 -50.10
C ARG A 428 -37.91 43.38 -49.83
N GLY A 429 -37.21 44.03 -50.76
CA GLY A 429 -37.63 44.63 -52.01
C GLY A 429 -37.69 46.14 -51.81
N THR A 430 -36.60 46.86 -52.08
CA THR A 430 -36.59 48.27 -52.54
C THR A 430 -35.20 48.64 -53.07
N GLU A 431 -35.22 49.21 -54.27
CA GLU A 431 -34.15 49.70 -55.14
C GLU A 431 -33.54 51.06 -54.69
N PRO A 432 -32.52 51.61 -55.42
CA PRO A 432 -31.42 52.38 -54.84
C PRO A 432 -31.55 53.90 -54.96
N LYS A 433 -30.67 54.59 -54.22
CA LYS A 433 -30.01 55.83 -54.63
C LYS A 433 -28.58 55.84 -54.13
#